data_AF-A0A0L0UML2-F1
#
_entry.id   AF-A0A0L0UML2-F1
#
_cell.length_a   1.000
_cell.length_b   1.000
_cell.length_c   1.000
_cell.angle_alpha   90.00
_cell.angle_beta   90.00
_cell.angle_gamma   90.00
#
_symmetry.space_group_name_H-M   'P 1'
#
loop_
_entity.id
_entity.type
_entity.pdbx_description
1 polymer ?
#
loop_
_entity_poly.entity_id
_entity_poly.type
_entity_poly.pdbx_seq_one_letter_code
_entity_poly.pdbx_strand_id
1 'polypeptide(L)'
;MASCADILEMFTSKNLVPNSNVVPTLIYSATRNRTLQVMKALDLARGTRGDSIRPKSTFVRRFHSCTGEKDKLAVVKDFADHKFPVISCTMALGMGQNWSRVRSVIQVGRSDPSAICQMIGRCGRDGRPGLAIMFVETRRGGKNSVNDFVPGARQTHQDRMDALAVTPVCLRI
;
A
#
# COMPACT_ATOMS: atom_id res chain seq x y z
N MET A 1 5.82 13.48 7.01
CA MET A 1 4.35 13.53 7.26
C MET A 1 3.58 13.66 5.93
N ALA A 2 4.28 13.68 4.79
CA ALA A 2 3.73 13.93 3.46
C ALA A 2 3.12 12.65 2.83
N SER A 3 3.75 11.49 3.06
CA SER A 3 3.42 10.22 2.38
C SER A 3 1.95 9.75 2.41
N CYS A 4 1.13 10.15 3.40
CA CYS A 4 -0.28 9.75 3.46
C CYS A 4 -1.21 10.70 2.69
N ALA A 5 -0.80 11.96 2.48
CA ALA A 5 -1.56 12.92 1.70
C ALA A 5 -1.44 12.59 0.19
N ASP A 6 -0.27 12.10 -0.24
CA ASP A 6 -0.03 11.74 -1.65
C ASP A 6 -0.97 10.61 -2.15
N ILE A 7 -1.53 9.81 -1.23
CA ILE A 7 -2.55 8.81 -1.54
C ILE A 7 -3.83 9.44 -2.09
N LEU A 8 -4.12 10.70 -1.73
CA LEU A 8 -5.30 11.43 -2.22
C LEU A 8 -5.32 11.48 -3.74
N GLU A 9 -4.15 11.62 -4.37
CA GLU A 9 -4.03 11.73 -5.82
C GLU A 9 -4.25 10.38 -6.54
N MET A 10 -4.14 9.26 -5.82
CA MET A 10 -4.29 7.92 -6.39
C MET A 10 -5.75 7.47 -6.53
N PHE A 11 -6.68 8.15 -5.85
CA PHE A 11 -8.09 7.76 -5.83
C PHE A 11 -8.97 8.96 -6.17
N THR A 12 -9.91 8.77 -7.09
CA THR A 12 -10.89 9.81 -7.44
C THR A 12 -12.18 9.68 -6.64
N SER A 13 -13.04 10.69 -6.71
CA SER A 13 -14.35 10.72 -6.06
C SER A 13 -15.21 9.49 -6.39
N LYS A 14 -16.04 9.07 -5.42
CA LYS A 14 -17.00 7.98 -5.60
C LYS A 14 -18.03 8.23 -6.71
N ASN A 15 -18.35 9.49 -6.96
CA ASN A 15 -19.31 9.87 -8.00
C ASN A 15 -18.76 9.64 -9.41
N LEU A 16 -17.43 9.70 -9.58
CA LEU A 16 -16.78 9.49 -10.88
C LEU A 16 -16.41 8.03 -11.10
N VAL A 17 -15.89 7.36 -10.06
CA VAL A 17 -15.53 5.95 -10.11
C VAL A 17 -16.22 5.22 -8.97
N PRO A 18 -17.23 4.36 -9.22
CA PRO A 18 -17.87 3.59 -8.16
C PRO A 18 -16.89 2.57 -7.54
N ASN A 19 -17.14 2.14 -6.30
CA ASN A 19 -16.24 1.22 -5.57
C ASN A 19 -15.95 -0.08 -6.36
N SER A 20 -16.92 -0.58 -7.12
CA SER A 20 -16.79 -1.77 -7.97
C SER A 20 -15.74 -1.64 -9.07
N ASN A 21 -15.47 -0.41 -9.52
CA ASN A 21 -14.56 -0.11 -10.63
C ASN A 21 -13.17 0.30 -10.13
N VAL A 22 -12.98 0.41 -8.81
CA VAL A 22 -11.67 0.70 -8.23
C VAL A 22 -10.79 -0.53 -8.31
N VAL A 23 -9.56 -0.34 -8.77
CA VAL A 23 -8.54 -1.38 -8.88
C VAL A 23 -8.33 -2.06 -7.52
N PRO A 24 -8.42 -3.41 -7.43
CA PRO A 24 -8.18 -4.12 -6.17
C PRO A 24 -6.77 -3.86 -5.64
N THR A 25 -6.68 -3.17 -4.50
CA THR A 25 -5.43 -2.58 -4.01
C THR A 25 -5.14 -2.96 -2.57
N LEU A 26 -3.90 -3.36 -2.28
CA LEU A 26 -3.37 -3.44 -0.92
C LEU A 26 -2.54 -2.18 -0.63
N ILE A 27 -2.83 -1.47 0.46
CA ILE A 27 -2.04 -0.32 0.89
C ILE A 27 -1.31 -0.68 2.17
N TYR A 28 0.00 -0.84 2.10
CA TYR A 28 0.86 -1.17 3.22
C TYR A 28 1.38 0.08 3.93
N SER A 29 1.40 0.02 5.26
CA SER A 29 1.95 1.05 6.13
C SER A 29 2.69 0.44 7.31
N ALA A 30 3.75 1.10 7.76
CA ALA A 30 4.61 0.58 8.82
C ALA A 30 3.92 0.44 10.19
N THR A 31 2.91 1.26 10.49
CA THR A 31 2.27 1.27 11.82
C THR A 31 0.76 1.17 11.72
N ARG A 32 0.15 0.65 12.80
CA ARG A 32 -1.31 0.65 12.97
C ARG A 32 -1.87 2.06 12.79
N ASN A 33 -1.30 3.07 13.43
CA ASN A 33 -1.85 4.43 13.32
C ASN A 33 -1.82 4.95 11.88
N ARG A 34 -0.77 4.63 11.11
CA ARG A 34 -0.69 5.00 9.69
C ARG A 34 -1.77 4.33 8.84
N THR A 35 -2.10 3.05 9.08
CA THR A 35 -3.20 2.40 8.34
C THR A 35 -4.55 3.11 8.54
N LEU A 36 -4.79 3.70 9.73
CA LEU A 36 -5.96 4.54 9.96
C LEU A 36 -5.88 5.89 9.25
N GLN A 37 -4.71 6.54 9.22
CA GLN A 37 -4.54 7.80 8.50
C GLN A 37 -4.73 7.63 6.99
N VAL A 38 -4.24 6.53 6.43
CA VAL A 38 -4.52 6.14 5.03
C VAL A 38 -6.03 6.05 4.79
N MET A 39 -6.78 5.40 5.68
CA MET A 39 -8.24 5.30 5.53
C MET A 39 -8.95 6.65 5.58
N LYS A 40 -8.49 7.57 6.43
CA LYS A 40 -9.01 8.95 6.48
C LYS A 40 -8.70 9.73 5.20
N ALA A 41 -7.49 9.58 4.66
CA ALA A 41 -7.12 10.18 3.38
C ALA A 41 -7.98 9.62 2.24
N LEU A 42 -8.17 8.31 2.21
CA LEU A 42 -9.07 7.64 1.27
C LEU A 42 -10.51 8.17 1.33
N ASP A 43 -11.07 8.33 2.53
CA ASP A 43 -12.41 8.91 2.68
C ASP A 43 -12.49 10.34 2.12
N LEU A 44 -11.44 11.13 2.29
CA LEU A 44 -11.35 12.48 1.74
C LEU A 44 -11.29 12.43 0.20
N ALA A 45 -10.42 11.61 -0.38
CA ALA A 45 -10.27 11.43 -1.82
C ALA A 45 -11.60 10.99 -2.49
N ARG A 46 -12.32 10.09 -1.82
CA ARG A 46 -13.59 9.54 -2.30
C ARG A 46 -14.78 10.47 -2.10
N GLY A 47 -14.65 11.53 -1.30
CA GLY A 47 -15.78 12.38 -0.88
C GLY A 47 -16.74 11.65 0.07
N THR A 48 -16.26 10.67 0.84
CA THR A 48 -17.06 9.80 1.71
C THR A 48 -16.55 9.84 3.15
N ARG A 49 -16.42 11.04 3.72
CA ARG A 49 -15.90 11.25 5.07
C ARG A 49 -16.58 10.33 6.10
N GLY A 50 -15.81 9.48 6.76
CA GLY A 50 -16.30 8.56 7.78
C GLY A 50 -16.92 7.26 7.24
N ASP A 51 -16.85 6.96 5.93
CA ASP A 51 -17.24 5.65 5.41
C ASP A 51 -16.31 4.54 5.88
N SER A 52 -15.01 4.80 5.85
CA SER A 52 -13.98 3.81 6.20
C SER A 52 -14.09 3.27 7.64
N ILE A 53 -14.68 4.03 8.57
CA ILE A 53 -14.88 3.61 9.96
C ILE A 53 -16.17 2.82 10.17
N ARG A 54 -17.09 2.81 9.19
CA ARG A 54 -18.33 2.05 9.32
C ARG A 54 -18.04 0.55 9.28
N PRO A 55 -18.72 -0.26 10.12
CA PRO A 55 -18.71 -1.70 9.96
C PRO A 55 -19.11 -2.06 8.53
N LYS A 56 -18.38 -2.99 7.91
CA LYS A 56 -18.62 -3.46 6.55
C LYS A 56 -18.59 -2.36 5.47
N SER A 57 -17.76 -1.32 5.62
CA SER A 57 -17.46 -0.41 4.50
C SER A 57 -17.19 -1.20 3.23
N THR A 58 -17.79 -0.72 2.13
CA THR A 58 -17.68 -1.31 0.79
C THR A 58 -16.52 -0.73 0.00
N PHE A 59 -15.72 0.17 0.60
CA PHE A 59 -14.58 0.78 -0.05
C PHE A 59 -13.25 0.28 0.51
N VAL A 60 -12.96 0.59 1.78
CA VAL A 60 -11.70 0.23 2.41
C VAL A 60 -11.93 -0.44 3.75
N ARG A 61 -11.15 -1.48 4.03
CA ARG A 61 -11.12 -2.13 5.34
C ARG A 61 -9.69 -2.22 5.87
N ARG A 62 -9.56 -2.25 7.20
CA ARG A 62 -8.28 -2.24 7.90
C ARG A 62 -7.84 -3.64 8.29
N PHE A 63 -6.56 -3.95 8.13
CA PHE A 63 -5.98 -5.22 8.58
C PHE A 63 -4.65 -5.00 9.31
N HIS A 64 -4.54 -5.45 10.55
CA HIS A 64 -3.28 -5.42 11.31
C HIS A 64 -3.22 -6.53 12.35
N SER A 65 -2.10 -6.64 13.08
CA SER A 65 -1.88 -7.71 14.07
C SER A 65 -2.99 -7.81 15.11
N CYS A 66 -3.52 -6.68 15.59
CA CYS A 66 -4.59 -6.63 16.59
C CYS A 66 -6.02 -6.74 16.02
N THR A 67 -6.19 -7.04 14.73
CA THR A 67 -7.52 -7.33 14.18
C THR A 67 -7.95 -8.69 14.72
N GLY A 68 -9.19 -8.83 15.21
CA GLY A 68 -9.68 -10.11 15.73
C GLY A 68 -9.66 -11.19 14.64
N GLU A 69 -9.44 -12.46 15.01
CA GLU A 69 -9.30 -13.55 14.02
C GLU A 69 -10.53 -13.70 13.12
N LYS A 70 -11.74 -13.57 13.68
CA LYS A 70 -12.99 -13.58 12.90
C LYS A 70 -13.03 -12.45 11.87
N ASP A 71 -12.57 -11.25 12.24
CA ASP A 71 -12.52 -10.10 11.35
C ASP A 71 -11.44 -10.26 10.27
N LYS A 72 -10.29 -10.86 10.60
CA LYS A 72 -9.25 -11.17 9.62
C LYS A 72 -9.79 -12.10 8.52
N LEU A 73 -10.46 -13.18 8.92
CA LEU A 73 -11.09 -14.12 7.99
C LEU A 73 -12.18 -13.45 7.16
N ALA A 74 -13.03 -12.64 7.79
CA ALA A 74 -14.08 -11.91 7.10
C ALA A 74 -13.53 -10.90 6.08
N VAL A 75 -12.47 -10.16 6.43
CA VAL A 75 -11.82 -9.20 5.50
C VAL A 75 -11.23 -9.91 4.30
N VAL A 76 -10.52 -11.03 4.50
CA VAL A 76 -9.92 -11.81 3.39
C VAL A 76 -11.02 -12.39 2.49
N LYS A 77 -12.05 -13.00 3.09
CA LYS A 77 -13.18 -13.58 2.35
C LYS A 77 -13.95 -12.52 1.56
N ASP A 78 -14.35 -11.43 2.21
CA ASP A 78 -15.11 -10.36 1.56
C ASP A 78 -14.30 -9.64 0.47
N PHE A 79 -12.97 -9.56 0.63
CA PHE A 79 -12.08 -9.05 -0.41
C PHE A 79 -12.02 -10.02 -1.60
N ALA A 80 -11.96 -11.33 -1.38
CA ALA A 80 -12.06 -12.31 -2.46
C ALA A 80 -13.43 -12.22 -3.16
N ASP A 81 -14.53 -12.09 -2.40
CA ASP A 81 -15.92 -12.07 -2.86
C ASP A 81 -16.40 -10.74 -3.48
N HIS A 82 -15.48 -9.82 -3.83
CA HIS A 82 -15.81 -8.55 -4.50
C HIS A 82 -16.69 -7.59 -3.71
N LYS A 83 -16.68 -7.67 -2.38
CA LYS A 83 -17.45 -6.77 -1.51
C LYS A 83 -16.82 -5.39 -1.33
N PHE A 84 -15.49 -5.29 -1.43
CA PHE A 84 -14.77 -4.02 -1.36
C PHE A 84 -13.41 -4.10 -2.09
N PRO A 85 -12.89 -2.98 -2.62
CA PRO A 85 -11.67 -2.98 -3.44
C PRO A 85 -10.35 -2.74 -2.71
N VAL A 86 -10.33 -2.17 -1.49
CA VAL A 86 -9.07 -1.73 -0.85
C VAL A 86 -8.87 -2.30 0.54
N ILE A 87 -7.66 -2.81 0.84
CA ILE A 87 -7.25 -3.16 2.20
C ILE A 87 -6.13 -2.20 2.64
N SER A 88 -6.33 -1.47 3.73
CA SER A 88 -5.27 -0.71 4.41
C SER A 88 -4.64 -1.57 5.51
N CYS A 89 -3.36 -1.90 5.39
CA CYS A 89 -2.74 -2.95 6.20
C CYS A 89 -1.30 -2.68 6.66
N THR A 90 -0.90 -3.40 7.70
CA THR A 90 0.52 -3.57 8.05
C THR A 90 1.04 -4.90 7.47
N MET A 91 2.33 -5.18 7.64
CA MET A 91 2.93 -6.48 7.27
C MET A 91 2.23 -7.71 7.91
N ALA A 92 1.39 -7.50 8.93
CA ALA A 92 0.57 -8.58 9.50
C ALA A 92 -0.37 -9.23 8.46
N LEU A 93 -0.69 -8.54 7.36
CA LEU A 93 -1.34 -9.14 6.19
C LEU A 93 -0.33 -10.06 5.47
N GLY A 94 -0.09 -11.21 6.10
CA GLY A 94 1.06 -12.11 5.90
C GLY A 94 0.90 -13.18 4.83
N MET A 95 1.82 -14.15 4.88
CA MET A 95 1.99 -15.27 3.94
C MET A 95 0.86 -16.30 4.07
N GLY A 96 0.59 -17.07 3.01
CA GLY A 96 -0.38 -18.18 3.03
C GLY A 96 -1.80 -17.86 2.55
N GLN A 97 -2.06 -16.64 2.05
CA GLN A 97 -3.33 -16.28 1.41
C GLN A 97 -3.16 -16.08 -0.10
N ASN A 98 -4.17 -16.50 -0.87
CA ASN A 98 -4.19 -16.28 -2.31
C ASN A 98 -4.64 -14.84 -2.62
N TRP A 99 -3.71 -14.03 -3.09
CA TRP A 99 -3.93 -12.63 -3.48
C TRP A 99 -4.13 -12.47 -4.99
N SER A 100 -4.61 -13.50 -5.70
CA SER A 100 -4.84 -13.49 -7.16
C SER A 100 -5.68 -12.31 -7.65
N ARG A 101 -6.59 -11.79 -6.83
CA ARG A 101 -7.37 -10.59 -7.15
C ARG A 101 -6.53 -9.32 -7.22
N VAL A 102 -5.48 -9.20 -6.41
CA VAL A 102 -4.74 -7.95 -6.20
C VAL A 102 -4.09 -7.49 -7.50
N ARG A 103 -4.47 -6.30 -7.95
CA ARG A 103 -3.94 -5.66 -9.16
C ARG A 103 -2.97 -4.54 -8.84
N SER A 104 -3.06 -3.96 -7.65
CA SER A 104 -2.15 -2.90 -7.20
C SER A 104 -1.68 -3.11 -5.77
N VAL A 105 -0.42 -2.77 -5.50
CA VAL A 105 0.13 -2.67 -4.15
C VAL A 105 0.73 -1.28 -3.98
N ILE A 106 0.32 -0.58 -2.93
CA ILE A 106 0.87 0.74 -2.56
C ILE A 106 1.62 0.59 -1.25
N GLN A 107 2.93 0.87 -1.24
CA GLN A 107 3.73 0.95 -0.02
C GLN A 107 3.88 2.40 0.41
N VAL A 108 3.45 2.71 1.64
CA VAL A 108 3.50 4.07 2.19
C VAL A 108 4.61 4.18 3.23
N GLY A 109 5.60 5.01 2.91
CA GLY A 109 6.75 5.27 3.75
C GLY A 109 7.82 4.17 3.67
N ARG A 110 8.90 4.40 4.42
CA ARG A 110 10.08 3.54 4.44
C ARG A 110 9.82 2.25 5.21
N SER A 111 10.40 1.15 4.74
CA SER A 111 10.39 -0.15 5.40
C SER A 111 11.64 -0.93 5.01
N ASP A 112 11.75 -2.18 5.46
CA ASP A 112 12.81 -3.08 5.04
C ASP A 112 12.66 -3.41 3.53
N PRO A 113 13.72 -3.29 2.70
CA PRO A 113 13.62 -3.56 1.26
C PRO A 113 13.12 -4.98 0.92
N SER A 114 13.53 -6.00 1.69
CA SER A 114 13.07 -7.37 1.45
C SER A 114 11.58 -7.52 1.75
N ALA A 115 11.12 -6.91 2.85
CA ALA A 115 9.70 -6.86 3.16
C ALA A 115 8.90 -6.18 2.05
N ILE A 116 9.41 -5.07 1.49
CA ILE A 116 8.77 -4.37 0.37
C ILE A 116 8.67 -5.29 -0.84
N CYS A 117 9.74 -5.97 -1.23
CA CYS A 117 9.72 -6.94 -2.33
C CYS A 117 8.66 -8.04 -2.10
N GLN A 118 8.52 -8.55 -0.88
CA GLN A 118 7.49 -9.52 -0.54
C GLN A 118 6.07 -8.94 -0.62
N MET A 119 5.89 -7.68 -0.23
CA MET A 119 4.59 -6.99 -0.28
C MET A 119 4.15 -6.73 -1.72
N ILE A 120 5.04 -6.18 -2.56
CA ILE A 120 4.73 -5.90 -3.97
C ILE A 120 4.53 -7.19 -4.78
N GLY A 121 5.22 -8.29 -4.44
CA GLY A 121 5.00 -9.62 -5.04
C GLY A 121 3.62 -10.25 -4.79
N ARG A 122 2.68 -9.51 -4.18
CA ARG A 122 1.28 -9.92 -3.99
C ARG A 122 0.38 -9.48 -5.14
N CYS A 123 0.73 -8.42 -5.87
CA CYS A 123 -0.01 -8.10 -7.10
C CYS A 123 0.37 -9.05 -8.23
N GLY A 124 -0.56 -9.28 -9.16
CA GLY A 124 -0.23 -10.00 -10.40
C GLY A 124 -0.11 -11.52 -10.29
N ARG A 125 -0.53 -12.13 -9.16
CA ARG A 125 -0.36 -13.58 -8.92
C ARG A 125 -1.15 -14.51 -9.85
N ASP A 126 -2.12 -13.98 -10.59
CA ASP A 126 -2.88 -14.71 -11.61
C ASP A 126 -2.23 -14.63 -13.00
N GLY A 127 -1.01 -14.09 -13.12
CA GLY A 127 -0.30 -13.91 -14.39
C GLY A 127 -0.68 -12.66 -15.17
N ARG A 128 -1.73 -11.93 -14.76
CA ARG A 128 -2.07 -10.64 -15.37
C ARG A 128 -1.20 -9.52 -14.80
N PRO A 129 -0.96 -8.42 -15.54
CA PRO A 129 -0.18 -7.28 -15.04
C PRO A 129 -0.66 -6.78 -13.67
N GLY A 130 0.31 -6.43 -12.83
CA GLY A 130 0.12 -5.78 -11.53
C GLY A 130 0.97 -4.52 -11.45
N LEU A 131 0.52 -3.56 -10.65
CA LEU A 131 1.23 -2.30 -10.43
C LEU A 131 1.68 -2.19 -8.97
N ALA A 132 2.94 -1.84 -8.75
CA ALA A 132 3.45 -1.49 -7.44
C ALA A 132 3.79 0.00 -7.40
N ILE A 133 3.27 0.72 -6.42
CA ILE A 133 3.54 2.14 -6.20
C ILE A 133 4.19 2.28 -4.82
N MET A 134 5.26 3.07 -4.74
CA MET A 134 5.96 3.31 -3.49
C MET A 134 6.04 4.80 -3.21
N PHE A 135 5.45 5.24 -2.11
CA PHE A 135 5.63 6.60 -1.59
C PHE A 135 6.79 6.59 -0.59
N VAL A 136 7.98 6.96 -1.04
CA VAL A 136 9.21 6.95 -0.24
C VAL A 136 9.69 8.37 0.02
N GLU A 137 9.77 8.75 1.30
CA GLU A 137 10.34 10.03 1.71
C GLU A 137 11.89 9.93 1.76
N THR A 138 12.57 10.97 1.28
CA THR A 138 13.99 11.20 1.56
C THR A 138 14.22 11.42 3.05
N ARG A 139 15.46 11.25 3.52
CA ARG A 139 15.80 11.40 4.94
C ARG A 139 16.95 12.38 5.15
N ARG A 140 16.95 13.04 6.31
CA ARG A 140 18.05 13.92 6.72
C ARG A 140 19.33 13.09 6.88
N GLY A 141 20.41 13.52 6.24
CA GLY A 141 21.69 12.78 6.23
C GLY A 141 21.63 11.45 5.46
N GLY A 142 20.64 11.26 4.59
CA GLY A 142 20.59 10.16 3.63
C GLY A 142 21.20 10.53 2.28
N LYS A 143 21.28 9.55 1.40
CA LYS A 143 21.67 9.74 0.00
C LYS A 143 20.46 10.26 -0.77
N ASN A 144 20.42 11.57 -1.02
CA ASN A 144 19.25 12.28 -1.56
C ASN A 144 19.43 12.70 -3.02
N SER A 145 20.57 12.36 -3.63
CA SER A 145 20.84 12.50 -5.06
C SER A 145 21.39 11.18 -5.62
N VAL A 146 21.16 10.93 -6.91
CA VAL A 146 21.75 9.78 -7.63
C VAL A 146 23.29 9.82 -7.54
N ASN A 147 23.89 11.01 -7.50
CA ASN A 147 25.34 11.20 -7.40
C ASN A 147 25.92 10.77 -6.04
N ASP A 148 25.09 10.59 -5.01
CA ASP A 148 25.53 10.12 -3.69
C ASP A 148 25.83 8.60 -3.68
N PHE A 149 25.51 7.90 -4.78
CA PHE A 149 25.70 6.46 -4.92
C PHE A 149 26.94 6.14 -5.74
N VAL A 150 27.93 5.53 -5.09
CA VAL A 150 29.14 5.03 -5.75
C VAL A 150 28.88 3.61 -6.28
N PRO A 151 29.09 3.35 -7.59
CA PRO A 151 28.97 2.01 -8.16
C PRO A 151 29.83 0.97 -7.44
N GLY A 152 29.31 -0.23 -7.21
CA GLY A 152 30.02 -1.33 -6.55
C GLY A 152 30.19 -1.19 -5.03
N ALA A 153 29.84 -0.05 -4.44
CA ALA A 153 29.90 0.13 -3.00
C ALA A 153 28.85 -0.73 -2.26
N ARG A 154 29.21 -1.24 -1.08
CA ARG A 154 28.27 -1.96 -0.21
C ARG A 154 27.12 -1.03 0.19
N GLN A 155 25.88 -1.48 -0.03
CA GLN A 155 24.68 -0.75 0.34
C GLN A 155 24.00 -1.38 1.56
N THR A 156 23.74 -0.56 2.58
CA THR A 156 22.88 -0.91 3.71
C THR A 156 21.40 -0.93 3.29
N HIS A 157 20.51 -1.43 4.14
CA HIS A 157 19.07 -1.36 3.87
C HIS A 157 18.58 0.09 3.74
N GLN A 158 19.20 1.04 4.45
CA GLN A 158 18.84 2.45 4.31
C GLN A 158 19.35 3.08 3.03
N ASP A 159 20.56 2.70 2.57
CA ASP A 159 21.03 3.11 1.25
C ASP A 159 20.10 2.62 0.13
N ARG A 160 19.60 1.38 0.24
CA ARG A 160 18.66 0.83 -0.74
C ARG A 160 17.32 1.60 -0.76
N MET A 161 16.82 1.98 0.41
CA MET A 161 15.62 2.81 0.49
C MET A 161 15.86 4.24 0.00
N ASP A 162 17.05 4.78 0.24
CA ASP A 162 17.47 6.08 -0.30
C ASP A 162 17.53 5.99 -1.85
N ALA A 163 18.05 4.90 -2.41
CA ALA A 163 18.09 4.68 -3.85
C ALA A 163 16.68 4.64 -4.46
N LEU A 164 15.74 3.93 -3.84
CA LEU A 164 14.34 3.89 -4.27
C LEU A 164 13.66 5.27 -4.23
N ALA A 165 14.06 6.14 -3.29
CA ALA A 165 13.51 7.49 -3.18
C ALA A 165 14.01 8.45 -4.28
N VAL A 166 15.21 8.23 -4.80
CA VAL A 166 15.85 9.11 -5.80
C VAL A 166 15.83 8.53 -7.22
N THR A 167 15.29 7.33 -7.41
CA THR A 167 15.27 6.65 -8.71
C THR A 167 14.39 7.43 -9.69
N PRO A 168 14.94 7.96 -10.80
CA PRO A 168 14.20 8.80 -11.74
C PRO A 168 13.39 7.99 -12.78
N VAL A 169 13.34 6.67 -12.65
CA VAL A 169 12.74 5.74 -13.61
C VAL A 169 11.73 4.82 -12.93
N CYS A 170 10.78 4.30 -13.70
CA CYS A 170 9.91 3.22 -13.25
C CYS A 170 10.65 1.89 -13.33
N LEU A 171 10.64 1.12 -12.24
CA LEU A 171 11.24 -0.20 -12.20
C LEU A 171 10.26 -1.26 -12.71
N ARG A 172 10.77 -2.21 -13.50
CA ARG A 172 10.04 -3.42 -13.90
C ARG A 172 10.63 -4.62 -13.17
N ILE A 173 9.76 -5.43 -12.59
CA ILE A 173 10.09 -6.63 -11.81
C ILE A 173 9.60 -7.86 -12.56
#